data_AF-A0A536HFS0-F1
#
_entry.id   AF-A0A536HFS0-F1
#
_cell.length_a   1.000
_cell.length_b   1.000
_cell.length_c   1.000
_cell.angle_alpha   90.00
_cell.angle_beta   90.00
_cell.angle_gamma   90.00
#
_symmetry.space_group_name_H-M   'P 1'
#
loop_
_entity.id
_entity.type
_entity.pdbx_description
1 polymer ?
#
loop_
_entity_poly.entity_id
_entity_poly.type
_entity_poly.pdbx_seq_one_letter_code
_entity_poly.pdbx_strand_id
1 'polypeptide(L)'
;QLPTPTSFKKGTSPDLGFTMQYPSDWIQDTPQSSPAGNKAIAFHPPTQAQLPVFLSVGEISTANSATVKSTAEVNQANTDGFGSSNNLLNPQPVTSAPKQRMIGSTSWDEQDTLYTTGNGTAIHLVTLTVKHSKNYYNILFFAPSSVFNEAMTKYYMQMLGTFQFTA
;
A
#
# COMPACT_ATOMS: atom_id res chain seq x y z
N GLN A 1 -18.76 10.95 -1.56
CA GLN A 1 -18.96 9.77 -0.69
C GLN A 1 -18.57 8.55 -1.51
N LEU A 2 -17.75 7.68 -0.96
CA LEU A 2 -17.30 6.44 -1.60
C LEU A 2 -18.36 5.33 -1.47
N PRO A 3 -18.48 4.41 -2.44
CA PRO A 3 -19.43 3.30 -2.32
C PRO A 3 -19.03 2.33 -1.20
N THR A 4 -20.00 1.83 -0.44
CA THR A 4 -19.73 0.78 0.54
C THR A 4 -19.64 -0.57 -0.17
N PRO A 5 -18.57 -1.37 0.03
CA PRO A 5 -18.50 -2.72 -0.54
C PRO A 5 -19.68 -3.58 -0.08
N THR A 6 -20.31 -4.29 -1.00
CA THR A 6 -21.37 -5.25 -0.67
C THR A 6 -20.81 -6.61 -0.25
N SER A 7 -19.61 -6.96 -0.71
CA SER A 7 -18.88 -8.15 -0.29
C SER A 7 -17.37 -8.02 -0.53
N PHE A 8 -16.59 -8.89 0.10
CA PHE A 8 -15.16 -9.03 -0.12
C PHE A 8 -14.87 -10.43 -0.64
N LYS A 9 -13.91 -10.56 -1.57
CA LYS A 9 -13.43 -11.84 -2.11
C LYS A 9 -11.98 -12.06 -1.71
N LYS A 10 -11.60 -13.33 -1.55
CA LYS A 10 -10.22 -13.71 -1.23
C LYS A 10 -9.33 -13.56 -2.46
N GLY A 11 -8.25 -12.79 -2.31
CA GLY A 11 -7.09 -12.79 -3.18
C GLY A 11 -5.99 -13.65 -2.60
N THR A 12 -5.29 -14.35 -3.48
CA THR A 12 -4.05 -15.04 -3.17
C THR A 12 -3.01 -14.52 -4.15
N SER A 13 -1.82 -14.18 -3.64
CA SER A 13 -0.64 -13.94 -4.46
C SER A 13 0.40 -15.01 -4.12
N PRO A 14 0.45 -16.12 -4.87
CA PRO A 14 1.49 -17.14 -4.68
C PRO A 14 2.89 -16.55 -4.88
N ASP A 15 3.04 -15.63 -5.84
CA ASP A 15 4.33 -15.02 -6.18
C ASP A 15 4.91 -14.15 -5.07
N LEU A 16 4.06 -13.52 -4.26
CA LEU A 16 4.45 -12.70 -3.11
C LEU A 16 4.20 -13.41 -1.76
N GLY A 17 3.64 -14.62 -1.76
CA GLY A 17 3.41 -15.41 -0.56
C GLY A 17 2.40 -14.79 0.43
N PHE A 18 1.25 -14.29 -0.04
CA PHE A 18 0.20 -13.81 0.87
C PHE A 18 -1.23 -14.09 0.39
N THR A 19 -2.17 -13.97 1.32
CA THR A 19 -3.61 -13.87 1.05
C THR A 19 -4.19 -12.63 1.71
N MET A 20 -5.23 -12.07 1.11
CA MET A 20 -5.93 -10.88 1.60
C MET A 20 -7.33 -10.84 0.98
N GLN A 21 -8.34 -10.42 1.72
CA GLN A 21 -9.65 -10.10 1.13
C GLN A 21 -9.68 -8.66 0.61
N TYR A 22 -10.34 -8.45 -0.51
CA TYR A 22 -10.53 -7.13 -1.12
C TYR A 22 -11.96 -7.01 -1.70
N PRO A 23 -12.48 -5.79 -1.93
CA PRO A 23 -13.85 -5.63 -2.43
C PRO A 23 -14.11 -6.47 -3.68
N SER A 24 -15.26 -7.14 -3.74
CA SER A 24 -15.53 -8.16 -4.76
C SER A 24 -15.55 -7.62 -6.19
N ASP A 25 -15.88 -6.34 -6.34
CA ASP A 25 -15.92 -5.59 -7.59
C ASP A 25 -14.57 -4.98 -7.99
N TRP A 26 -13.57 -4.99 -7.09
CA TRP A 26 -12.23 -4.53 -7.41
C TRP A 26 -11.45 -5.54 -8.26
N ILE A 27 -10.42 -5.01 -8.89
CA ILE A 27 -9.46 -5.71 -9.73
C ILE A 27 -8.22 -5.98 -8.89
N GLN A 28 -7.70 -7.21 -8.99
CA GLN A 28 -6.34 -7.58 -8.57
C GLN A 28 -5.52 -7.73 -9.84
N ASP A 29 -4.45 -6.95 -9.96
CA ASP A 29 -3.59 -6.98 -11.14
C ASP A 29 -2.75 -8.26 -11.19
N THR A 30 -2.19 -8.55 -12.38
CA THR A 30 -1.13 -9.55 -12.50
C THR A 30 0.12 -9.04 -11.78
N PRO A 31 0.79 -9.84 -10.93
CA PRO A 31 2.04 -9.46 -10.29
C PRO A 31 3.09 -8.98 -11.30
N GLN A 32 3.76 -7.88 -10.98
CA GLN A 32 4.85 -7.31 -11.76
C GLN A 32 6.18 -7.61 -11.07
N SER A 33 7.23 -7.79 -11.86
CA SER A 33 8.60 -7.99 -11.37
C SER A 33 9.55 -6.97 -11.99
N SER A 34 10.43 -6.40 -11.17
CA SER A 34 11.52 -5.55 -11.66
C SER A 34 12.74 -6.41 -12.06
N PRO A 35 13.66 -5.87 -12.88
CA PRO A 35 14.93 -6.55 -13.17
C PRO A 35 15.76 -6.87 -11.92
N ALA A 36 15.57 -6.12 -10.83
CA ALA A 36 16.23 -6.34 -9.54
C ALA A 36 15.52 -7.42 -8.67
N GLY A 37 14.49 -8.08 -9.22
CA GLY A 37 13.75 -9.16 -8.59
C GLY A 37 12.71 -8.71 -7.55
N ASN A 38 12.45 -7.40 -7.43
CA ASN A 38 11.36 -6.92 -6.58
C ASN A 38 10.02 -7.25 -7.24
N LYS A 39 9.04 -7.62 -6.45
CA LYS A 39 7.69 -7.96 -6.94
C LYS A 39 6.67 -7.01 -6.36
N ALA A 40 5.61 -6.73 -7.12
CA ALA A 40 4.48 -5.97 -6.63
C ALA A 40 3.18 -6.43 -7.28
N ILE A 41 2.09 -6.30 -6.54
CA ILE A 41 0.73 -6.53 -7.04
C ILE A 41 -0.17 -5.43 -6.53
N ALA A 42 -1.09 -4.96 -7.37
CA ALA A 42 -2.00 -3.89 -7.06
C ALA A 42 -3.46 -4.37 -6.98
N PHE A 43 -4.23 -3.63 -6.19
CA PHE A 43 -5.65 -3.80 -5.99
C PHE A 43 -6.32 -2.44 -6.13
N HIS A 44 -7.28 -2.34 -7.04
CA HIS A 44 -7.94 -1.08 -7.32
C HIS A 44 -9.38 -1.27 -7.82
N PRO A 45 -10.24 -0.25 -7.66
CA PRO A 45 -11.56 -0.20 -8.30
C PRO A 45 -11.47 -0.30 -9.83
N PRO A 46 -12.50 -0.82 -10.52
CA PRO A 46 -12.57 -0.74 -11.97
C PRO A 46 -12.46 0.70 -12.47
N THR A 47 -11.79 0.92 -13.60
CA THR A 47 -11.56 2.27 -14.14
C THR A 47 -12.86 3.04 -14.39
N GLN A 48 -13.94 2.34 -14.75
CA GLN A 48 -15.26 2.94 -14.96
C GLN A 48 -15.88 3.48 -13.67
N ALA A 49 -15.49 2.98 -12.50
CA ALA A 49 -15.99 3.45 -11.21
C ALA A 49 -15.40 4.81 -10.81
N GLN A 50 -14.29 5.24 -11.45
CA GLN A 50 -13.61 6.53 -11.22
C GLN A 50 -13.32 6.80 -9.73
N LEU A 51 -13.09 5.75 -8.95
CA LEU A 51 -12.79 5.86 -7.53
C LEU A 51 -11.29 6.10 -7.35
N PRO A 52 -10.88 7.18 -6.66
CA PRO A 52 -9.48 7.56 -6.56
C PRO A 52 -8.81 6.85 -5.38
N VAL A 53 -8.86 5.51 -5.37
CA VAL A 53 -8.33 4.68 -4.28
C VAL A 53 -7.47 3.58 -4.89
N PHE A 54 -6.30 3.35 -4.32
CA PHE A 54 -5.36 2.33 -4.79
C PHE A 54 -4.60 1.71 -3.63
N LEU A 55 -4.36 0.40 -3.72
CA LEU A 55 -3.47 -0.34 -2.82
C LEU A 55 -2.49 -1.17 -3.62
N SER A 56 -1.23 -1.24 -3.18
CA SER A 56 -0.30 -2.26 -3.65
C SER A 56 0.40 -2.97 -2.50
N VAL A 57 0.77 -4.22 -2.74
CA VAL A 57 1.63 -5.02 -1.88
C VAL A 57 2.90 -5.32 -2.66
N GLY A 58 4.06 -5.04 -2.06
CA GLY A 58 5.37 -5.25 -2.63
C GLY A 58 6.23 -6.18 -1.78
N GLU A 59 7.13 -6.87 -2.46
CA GLU A 59 8.23 -7.66 -1.87
C GLU A 59 9.54 -7.16 -2.47
N ILE A 60 10.47 -6.79 -1.60
CA ILE A 60 11.85 -6.45 -1.98
C ILE A 60 12.66 -7.76 -2.03
N SER A 61 13.35 -7.99 -3.14
CA SER A 61 14.14 -9.22 -3.35
C SER A 61 15.12 -9.48 -2.20
N THR A 62 15.47 -10.74 -1.96
CA THR A 62 16.43 -11.09 -0.88
C THR A 62 17.77 -10.37 -1.03
N ALA A 63 18.26 -10.19 -2.25
CA ALA A 63 19.50 -9.48 -2.53
C ALA A 63 19.42 -8.00 -2.11
N ASN A 64 18.34 -7.31 -2.48
CA ASN A 64 18.12 -5.92 -2.09
C ASN A 64 17.79 -5.78 -0.60
N SER A 65 17.01 -6.71 -0.05
CA SER A 65 16.67 -6.72 1.38
C SER A 65 17.88 -6.92 2.28
N ALA A 66 18.96 -7.53 1.77
CA ALA A 66 20.22 -7.66 2.49
C ALA A 66 21.01 -6.34 2.59
N THR A 67 20.75 -5.37 1.70
CA THR A 67 21.43 -4.06 1.71
C THR A 67 20.62 -2.97 2.40
N VAL A 68 19.30 -3.15 2.51
CA VAL A 68 18.38 -2.23 3.20
C VAL A 68 18.53 -2.34 4.72
N LYS A 69 18.76 -1.22 5.40
CA LYS A 69 19.11 -1.17 6.82
C LYS A 69 17.89 -1.20 7.73
N SER A 70 16.74 -0.70 7.28
CA SER A 70 15.54 -0.59 8.10
C SER A 70 14.25 -0.51 7.27
N THR A 71 13.14 -0.78 7.92
CA THR A 71 11.77 -0.52 7.42
C THR A 71 11.53 0.97 7.12
N ALA A 72 12.12 1.88 7.91
CA ALA A 72 12.04 3.32 7.68
C ALA A 72 12.70 3.73 6.34
N GLU A 73 13.82 3.10 5.99
CA GLU A 73 14.48 3.31 4.69
C GLU A 73 13.58 2.87 3.53
N VAL A 74 12.85 1.75 3.68
CA VAL A 74 11.88 1.30 2.68
C VAL A 74 10.69 2.24 2.57
N ASN A 75 10.12 2.68 3.69
CA ASN A 75 9.01 3.64 3.71
C ASN A 75 9.40 4.97 3.05
N GLN A 76 10.61 5.47 3.32
CA GLN A 76 11.13 6.67 2.67
C GLN A 76 11.33 6.46 1.17
N ALA A 77 11.91 5.33 0.75
CA ALA A 77 12.08 5.01 -0.67
C ALA A 77 10.73 4.89 -1.41
N ASN A 78 9.71 4.32 -0.77
CA ASN A 78 8.35 4.25 -1.33
C ASN A 78 7.70 5.64 -1.43
N THR A 79 7.92 6.50 -0.44
CA THR A 79 7.50 7.91 -0.47
C THR A 79 8.16 8.63 -1.65
N ASP A 80 9.48 8.58 -1.77
CA ASP A 80 10.21 9.26 -2.84
C ASP A 80 9.85 8.70 -4.23
N GLY A 81 9.70 7.37 -4.33
CA GLY A 81 9.26 6.69 -5.55
C GLY A 81 7.85 7.08 -5.96
N PHE A 82 6.90 7.11 -5.02
CA PHE A 82 5.52 7.54 -5.29
C PHE A 82 5.47 8.98 -5.80
N GLY A 83 6.21 9.89 -5.15
CA GLY A 83 6.30 11.28 -5.59
C GLY A 83 6.85 11.40 -7.00
N SER A 84 7.97 10.75 -7.27
CA SER A 84 8.65 10.77 -8.57
C SER A 84 7.78 10.21 -9.70
N SER A 85 7.15 9.03 -9.49
CA SER A 85 6.31 8.37 -10.50
C SER A 85 5.04 9.14 -10.84
N ASN A 86 4.55 9.99 -9.94
CA ASN A 86 3.32 10.77 -10.12
C ASN A 86 3.58 12.25 -10.38
N ASN A 87 4.85 12.66 -10.58
CA ASN A 87 5.25 14.05 -10.73
C ASN A 87 4.73 14.94 -9.58
N LEU A 88 4.81 14.43 -8.35
CA LEU A 88 4.42 15.13 -7.13
C LEU A 88 5.68 15.60 -6.40
N LEU A 89 5.67 16.87 -6.00
CA LEU A 89 6.78 17.51 -5.30
C LEU A 89 6.38 17.81 -3.85
N ASN A 90 7.38 18.07 -3.01
CA ASN A 90 7.23 18.57 -1.63
C ASN A 90 6.41 17.64 -0.71
N PRO A 91 6.82 16.36 -0.51
CA PRO A 91 6.18 15.48 0.46
C PRO A 91 6.12 16.13 1.84
N GLN A 92 4.93 16.16 2.45
CA GLN A 92 4.73 16.66 3.81
C GLN A 92 4.41 15.50 4.74
N PRO A 93 5.23 15.22 5.77
CA PRO A 93 4.95 14.13 6.70
C PRO A 93 3.68 14.42 7.52
N VAL A 94 2.83 13.42 7.71
CA VAL A 94 1.66 13.53 8.60
C VAL A 94 2.10 13.16 10.01
N THR A 95 2.32 14.18 10.86
CA THR A 95 2.89 13.99 12.20
C THR A 95 1.93 13.37 13.21
N SER A 96 0.62 13.49 12.98
CA SER A 96 -0.43 12.90 13.82
C SER A 96 -0.78 11.44 13.47
N ALA A 97 -0.20 10.90 12.40
CA ALA A 97 -0.47 9.53 11.98
C ALA A 97 0.24 8.50 12.89
N PRO A 98 -0.29 7.27 12.99
CA PRO A 98 0.40 6.17 13.65
C PRO A 98 1.81 5.97 13.08
N LYS A 99 2.77 5.59 13.94
CA LYS A 99 4.10 5.17 13.50
C LYS A 99 4.20 3.67 13.27
N GLN A 100 3.22 2.93 13.77
CA GLN A 100 3.13 1.48 13.62
C GLN A 100 1.68 1.05 13.51
N ARG A 101 1.44 -0.05 12.80
CA ARG A 101 0.14 -0.70 12.67
C ARG A 101 0.25 -2.21 12.86
N MET A 102 -0.68 -2.76 13.62
CA MET A 102 -0.82 -4.21 13.74
C MET A 102 -1.57 -4.76 12.53
N ILE A 103 -0.95 -5.71 11.83
CA ILE A 103 -1.58 -6.53 10.79
C ILE A 103 -1.42 -7.98 11.23
N GLY A 104 -2.54 -8.64 11.55
CA GLY A 104 -2.51 -9.89 12.29
C GLY A 104 -1.79 -9.71 13.63
N SER A 105 -0.80 -10.54 13.91
CA SER A 105 0.05 -10.46 15.11
C SER A 105 1.36 -9.71 14.91
N THR A 106 1.55 -9.07 13.76
CA THR A 106 2.82 -8.45 13.38
C THR A 106 2.68 -6.93 13.37
N SER A 107 3.63 -6.23 14.00
CA SER A 107 3.72 -4.78 13.93
C SER A 107 4.48 -4.36 12.67
N TRP A 108 3.85 -3.50 11.86
CA TRP A 108 4.41 -2.92 10.65
C TRP A 108 4.73 -1.45 10.90
N ASP A 109 5.90 -0.99 10.47
CA ASP A 109 6.25 0.43 10.59
C ASP A 109 5.49 1.25 9.55
N GLU A 110 4.86 2.32 10.00
CA GLU A 110 3.96 3.17 9.22
C GLU A 110 4.58 4.55 8.99
N GLN A 111 4.46 5.02 7.75
CA GLN A 111 4.76 6.39 7.38
C GLN A 111 3.66 6.93 6.46
N ASP A 112 3.12 8.06 6.90
CA ASP A 112 2.08 8.80 6.21
C ASP A 112 2.65 10.10 5.65
N THR A 113 2.33 10.37 4.38
CA THR A 113 2.80 11.52 3.64
C THR A 113 1.66 12.16 2.87
N LEU A 114 1.59 13.49 2.91
CA LEU A 114 0.73 14.30 2.05
C LEU A 114 1.52 14.84 0.86
N TYR A 115 0.92 14.78 -0.32
CA TYR A 115 1.38 15.44 -1.52
C TYR A 115 0.32 16.41 -2.01
N THR A 116 0.75 17.52 -2.60
CA THR A 116 -0.16 18.43 -3.30
C THR A 116 0.09 18.32 -4.79
N THR A 117 -0.93 17.98 -5.57
CA THR A 117 -0.88 17.97 -7.02
C THR A 117 -0.83 19.40 -7.58
N GLY A 118 -0.46 19.55 -8.86
CA GLY A 118 -0.43 20.86 -9.51
C GLY A 118 -1.79 21.59 -9.57
N ASN A 119 -2.91 20.88 -9.40
CA ASN A 119 -4.26 21.46 -9.32
C ASN A 119 -4.74 21.71 -7.88
N GLY A 120 -3.86 21.57 -6.88
CA GLY A 120 -4.18 21.82 -5.46
C GLY A 120 -4.88 20.67 -4.74
N THR A 121 -5.04 19.50 -5.38
CA THR A 121 -5.58 18.31 -4.71
C THR A 121 -4.53 17.72 -3.77
N ALA A 122 -4.88 17.55 -2.50
CA ALA A 122 -4.03 16.85 -1.56
C ALA A 122 -4.23 15.32 -1.67
N ILE A 123 -3.17 14.56 -1.88
CA ILE A 123 -3.14 13.09 -1.86
C ILE A 123 -2.50 12.64 -0.55
N HIS A 124 -3.15 11.74 0.16
CA HIS A 124 -2.61 11.11 1.37
C HIS A 124 -2.14 9.70 1.02
N LEU A 125 -0.85 9.48 1.21
CA LEU A 125 -0.14 8.22 1.02
C LEU A 125 0.16 7.59 2.40
N VAL A 126 -0.12 6.30 2.53
CA VAL A 126 0.30 5.45 3.66
C VAL A 126 1.25 4.40 3.12
N THR A 127 2.38 4.25 3.79
CA THR A 127 3.34 3.17 3.55
C THR A 127 3.53 2.37 4.83
N LEU A 128 3.28 1.06 4.76
CA LEU A 128 3.55 0.10 5.83
C LEU A 128 4.68 -0.80 5.39
N THR A 129 5.70 -1.00 6.22
CA THR A 129 6.77 -1.96 5.92
C THR A 129 7.02 -2.89 7.09
N VAL A 130 7.26 -4.16 6.79
CA VAL A 130 7.77 -5.16 7.74
C VAL A 130 8.93 -5.92 7.11
N LYS A 131 9.87 -6.39 7.93
CA LYS A 131 10.78 -7.47 7.53
C LYS A 131 10.15 -8.81 7.90
N HIS A 132 9.79 -9.62 6.91
CA HIS A 132 9.25 -10.95 7.11
C HIS A 132 10.24 -11.98 6.54
N SER A 133 10.75 -12.86 7.41
CA SER A 133 11.88 -13.74 7.10
C SER A 133 13.10 -12.93 6.60
N LYS A 134 13.55 -13.13 5.35
CA LYS A 134 14.72 -12.43 4.79
C LYS A 134 14.36 -11.18 3.98
N ASN A 135 13.08 -10.97 3.68
CA ASN A 135 12.64 -9.96 2.71
C ASN A 135 11.87 -8.85 3.41
N TYR A 136 12.01 -7.62 2.92
CA TYR A 136 11.10 -6.54 3.27
C TYR A 136 9.84 -6.64 2.41
N TYR A 137 8.70 -6.53 3.07
CA TYR A 137 7.40 -6.38 2.43
C TYR A 137 6.86 -5.02 2.74
N ASN A 138 6.21 -4.41 1.76
CA ASN A 138 5.55 -3.13 1.93
C ASN A 138 4.10 -3.18 1.44
N ILE A 139 3.23 -2.43 2.10
CA ILE A 139 1.89 -2.12 1.62
C ILE A 139 1.84 -0.62 1.40
N LEU A 140 1.45 -0.21 0.20
CA LEU A 140 1.23 1.19 -0.15
C LEU A 140 -0.25 1.40 -0.38
N PHE A 141 -0.81 2.45 0.21
CA PHE A 141 -2.19 2.86 -0.02
C PHE A 141 -2.26 4.37 -0.20
N PHE A 142 -3.06 4.83 -1.16
CA PHE A 142 -3.30 6.27 -1.30
C PHE A 142 -4.72 6.58 -1.77
N ALA A 143 -5.16 7.77 -1.39
CA ALA A 143 -6.39 8.40 -1.88
C ALA A 143 -6.29 9.93 -1.74
N PRO A 144 -7.12 10.72 -2.45
CA PRO A 144 -7.31 12.13 -2.15
C PRO A 144 -7.73 12.33 -0.70
N SER A 145 -7.17 13.36 -0.06
CA SER A 145 -7.41 13.68 1.35
C SER A 145 -8.88 13.93 1.65
N SER A 146 -9.65 14.41 0.67
CA SER A 146 -11.10 14.63 0.79
C SER A 146 -11.91 13.36 1.04
N VAL A 147 -11.37 12.18 0.68
CA VAL A 147 -12.03 10.88 0.84
C VAL A 147 -11.19 9.87 1.62
N PHE A 148 -9.99 10.24 2.06
CA PHE A 148 -9.01 9.33 2.65
C PHE A 148 -9.55 8.60 3.88
N ASN A 149 -10.13 9.31 4.85
CA ASN A 149 -10.68 8.69 6.07
C ASN A 149 -11.83 7.71 5.76
N GLU A 150 -12.63 8.02 4.74
CA GLU A 150 -13.70 7.15 4.28
C GLU A 150 -13.12 5.89 3.60
N ALA A 151 -12.12 6.05 2.73
CA ALA A 151 -11.44 4.94 2.04
C ALA A 151 -10.69 4.02 3.02
N MET A 152 -10.03 4.63 4.01
CA MET A 152 -9.35 3.96 5.12
C MET A 152 -10.30 3.02 5.86
N THR A 153 -11.48 3.53 6.21
CA THR A 153 -12.49 2.79 6.98
C THR A 153 -13.20 1.72 6.14
N LYS A 154 -13.63 2.08 4.92
CA LYS A 154 -14.44 1.19 4.06
C LYS A 154 -13.64 0.09 3.40
N TYR A 155 -12.38 0.34 3.08
CA TYR A 155 -11.56 -0.58 2.28
C TYR A 155 -10.29 -0.99 3.00
N TYR A 156 -9.40 -0.03 3.28
CA TYR A 156 -8.02 -0.33 3.69
C TYR A 156 -7.96 -1.17 4.96
N MET A 157 -8.68 -0.77 6.02
CA MET A 157 -8.68 -1.49 7.28
C MET A 157 -9.30 -2.89 7.19
N GLN A 158 -10.29 -3.08 6.32
CA GLN A 158 -10.88 -4.39 6.07
C GLN A 158 -9.89 -5.30 5.34
N MET A 159 -9.18 -4.76 4.34
CA MET A 159 -8.13 -5.49 3.62
C MET A 159 -7.00 -5.89 4.56
N LEU A 160 -6.46 -4.94 5.33
CA LEU A 160 -5.40 -5.22 6.31
C LEU A 160 -5.84 -6.23 7.38
N GLY A 161 -7.08 -6.17 7.85
CA GLY A 161 -7.61 -7.10 8.86
C GLY A 161 -7.64 -8.57 8.40
N THR A 162 -7.53 -8.82 7.09
CA THR A 162 -7.53 -10.17 6.49
C THR A 162 -6.20 -10.54 5.84
N PHE A 163 -5.21 -9.64 5.86
CA PHE A 163 -3.89 -9.91 5.29
C PHE A 163 -3.15 -10.97 6.11
N GLN A 164 -2.65 -11.99 5.42
CA GLN A 164 -1.86 -13.07 6.01
C GLN A 164 -0.77 -13.52 5.04
N PHE A 165 0.47 -13.61 5.51
CA PHE A 165 1.52 -14.33 4.79
C PHE A 165 1.14 -15.81 4.68
N THR A 166 1.35 -16.40 3.50
CA THR A 166 1.22 -17.85 3.29
C THR A 166 2.57 -18.48 3.54
N ALA A 167 2.61 -19.50 4.41
CA ALA A 167 3.81 -20.25 4.77
C ALA A 167 4.55 -20.83 3.55
#